data_AF-A0A450RTD4-F1
#
_entry.id   AF-A0A450RTD4-F1
#
_cell.length_a   1.000
_cell.length_b   1.000
_cell.length_c   1.000
_cell.angle_alpha   90.00
_cell.angle_beta   90.00
_cell.angle_gamma   90.00
#
_symmetry.space_group_name_H-M   'P 1'
#
loop_
_entity.id
_entity.type
_entity.pdbx_description
1 polymer ?
#
loop_
_entity_poly.entity_id
_entity_poly.type
_entity_poly.pdbx_seq_one_letter_code
_entity_poly.pdbx_strand_id
1 'polypeptide(L)'
;MGQFLAIGLATRISARKAEAEKAGLGREPLQEAIRKKFHYPPEIYTAADTDESYVFSLKDSIFQAELIPFLRTFYPLVYDKPIYYSNIVEKLEALPPSEWLSWAEGKPEEAFQIDPYGTDDYLDSNHSEVPVSYRSLLLSMEGKIVMETFGRQFSLFKYAMIRTFEQFSLSGALRVYVTG
;
A
#
# COMPACT_ATOMS: atom_id res chain seq x y z
N MET A 1 22.54 5.33 -4.63
CA MET A 1 21.14 5.66 -4.33
C MET A 1 20.85 5.13 -2.94
N GLY A 2 20.08 5.85 -2.12
CA GLY A 2 19.81 5.48 -0.73
C GLY A 2 18.44 4.83 -0.61
N GLN A 3 18.25 4.02 0.44
CA GLN A 3 16.95 3.46 0.79
C GLN A 3 16.22 4.40 1.75
N PHE A 4 14.89 4.47 1.62
CA PHE A 4 14.01 5.38 2.36
C PHE A 4 12.85 4.63 3.00
N LEU A 5 12.34 5.17 4.12
CA LEU A 5 11.11 4.69 4.72
C LEU A 5 9.94 5.32 3.99
N ALA A 6 9.02 4.51 3.52
CA ALA A 6 7.82 4.99 2.84
C ALA A 6 6.55 4.58 3.59
N ILE A 7 5.58 5.47 3.54
CA ILE A 7 4.18 5.18 3.86
C ILE A 7 3.40 5.33 2.55
N GLY A 8 2.58 4.34 2.24
CA GLY A 8 1.73 4.38 1.06
C GLY A 8 0.45 3.58 1.21
N LEU A 9 -0.42 3.70 0.21
CA LEU A 9 -1.64 2.91 0.08
C LEU A 9 -1.42 1.78 -0.94
N ALA A 10 -1.61 0.54 -0.52
CA ALA A 10 -1.56 -0.63 -1.39
C ALA A 10 -2.79 -0.63 -2.32
N THR A 11 -2.67 -0.01 -3.49
CA THR A 11 -3.76 0.06 -4.48
C THR A 11 -4.02 -1.27 -5.17
N ARG A 12 -2.98 -2.10 -5.28
CA ARG A 12 -3.06 -3.46 -5.83
C ARG A 12 -2.05 -4.35 -5.13
N ILE A 13 -2.47 -5.58 -4.87
CA ILE A 13 -1.65 -6.66 -4.33
C ILE A 13 -1.74 -7.83 -5.29
N SER A 14 -0.64 -8.54 -5.53
CA SER A 14 -0.66 -9.72 -6.38
C SER A 14 0.37 -10.75 -5.97
N ALA A 15 0.07 -12.01 -6.24
CA ALA A 15 1.02 -13.11 -6.11
C ALA A 15 0.90 -14.01 -7.33
N ARG A 16 2.04 -14.49 -7.84
CA ARG A 16 2.07 -15.41 -8.99
C ARG A 16 1.48 -16.75 -8.58
N LYS A 17 0.60 -17.30 -9.42
CA LYS A 17 -0.03 -18.61 -9.19
C LYS A 17 1.01 -19.72 -9.04
N ALA A 18 2.02 -19.74 -9.91
CA ALA A 18 3.08 -20.74 -9.87
C ALA A 18 3.81 -20.82 -8.51
N GLU A 19 4.13 -19.67 -7.90
CA GLU A 19 4.80 -19.63 -6.59
C GLU A 19 3.84 -20.00 -5.45
N ALA A 20 2.60 -19.48 -5.50
CA ALA A 20 1.58 -19.79 -4.51
C ALA A 20 1.22 -21.28 -4.51
N GLU A 21 1.02 -21.89 -5.68
CA GLU A 21 0.71 -23.30 -5.86
C GLU A 21 1.86 -24.21 -5.42
N LYS A 22 3.12 -23.83 -5.71
CA LYS A 22 4.31 -24.53 -5.19
C LYS A 22 4.33 -24.54 -3.66
N ALA A 23 3.86 -23.46 -3.03
CA ALA A 23 3.70 -23.36 -1.59
C ALA A 23 2.41 -24.02 -1.06
N GLY A 24 1.61 -24.66 -1.92
CA GLY A 24 0.33 -25.31 -1.57
C GLY A 24 -0.81 -24.33 -1.29
N LEU A 25 -0.70 -23.09 -1.76
CA LEU A 25 -1.67 -22.02 -1.52
C LEU A 25 -2.48 -21.74 -2.79
N GLY A 26 -3.77 -22.11 -2.77
CA GLY A 26 -4.76 -21.50 -3.67
C GLY A 26 -5.12 -20.08 -3.25
N ARG A 27 -6.00 -19.42 -4.00
CA ARG A 27 -6.37 -18.01 -3.75
C ARG A 27 -6.84 -17.71 -2.33
N GLU A 28 -7.81 -18.47 -1.82
CA GLU A 28 -8.40 -18.21 -0.49
C GLU A 28 -7.39 -18.46 0.65
N PRO A 29 -6.67 -19.60 0.68
CA PRO A 29 -5.57 -19.80 1.64
C PRO A 29 -4.50 -18.71 1.56
N LEU A 30 -4.12 -18.28 0.35
CA LEU A 30 -3.16 -17.20 0.15
C LEU A 30 -3.69 -15.87 0.72
N GLN A 31 -4.94 -15.52 0.42
CA GLN A 31 -5.55 -14.28 0.90
C GLN A 31 -5.61 -14.25 2.44
N GLU A 32 -5.96 -15.35 3.08
CA GLU A 32 -5.99 -15.46 4.54
C GLU A 32 -4.56 -15.43 5.12
N ALA A 33 -3.57 -16.01 4.45
CA ALA A 33 -2.18 -15.94 4.87
C ALA A 33 -1.62 -14.51 4.79
N ILE A 34 -1.93 -13.77 3.71
CA ILE A 34 -1.60 -12.35 3.56
C ILE A 34 -2.29 -11.52 4.65
N ARG A 35 -3.58 -11.76 4.91
CA ARG A 35 -4.33 -11.11 6.00
C ARG A 35 -3.64 -11.26 7.35
N LYS A 36 -3.27 -12.49 7.71
CA LYS A 36 -2.62 -12.78 9.00
C LYS A 36 -1.22 -12.17 9.11
N LYS A 37 -0.38 -12.32 8.08
CA LYS A 37 1.03 -11.89 8.14
C LYS A 37 1.18 -10.38 7.99
N PHE A 38 0.38 -9.76 7.12
CA PHE A 38 0.57 -8.37 6.71
C PHE A 38 -0.56 -7.44 7.12
N HIS A 39 -1.50 -7.88 7.98
CA HIS A 39 -2.67 -7.10 8.39
C HIS A 39 -3.47 -6.56 7.20
N TYR A 40 -3.59 -7.36 6.14
CA TYR A 40 -4.38 -7.04 4.96
C TYR A 40 -5.87 -7.30 5.23
N PRO A 41 -6.79 -6.35 4.99
CA PRO A 41 -8.23 -6.54 5.14
C PRO A 41 -8.89 -6.89 3.78
N PRO A 42 -9.24 -8.17 3.51
CA PRO A 42 -9.84 -8.59 2.24
C PRO A 42 -11.09 -7.80 1.83
N GLU A 43 -11.87 -7.34 2.81
CA GLU A 43 -13.14 -6.66 2.65
C GLU A 43 -13.06 -5.35 1.85
N ILE A 44 -11.90 -4.68 1.83
CA ILE A 44 -11.71 -3.44 1.07
C ILE A 44 -11.20 -3.67 -0.36
N TYR A 45 -10.93 -4.93 -0.74
CA TYR A 45 -10.38 -5.28 -2.05
C TYR A 45 -11.37 -6.14 -2.86
N THR A 46 -11.23 -6.07 -4.17
CA THR A 46 -11.86 -7.00 -5.12
C THR A 46 -10.81 -8.01 -5.57
N ALA A 47 -11.09 -9.30 -5.38
CA ALA A 47 -10.24 -10.38 -5.85
C ALA A 47 -10.54 -10.70 -7.32
N ALA A 48 -9.49 -10.90 -8.11
CA ALA A 48 -9.55 -11.34 -9.48
C ALA A 48 -8.42 -12.33 -9.75
N ASP A 49 -8.68 -13.25 -10.68
CA ASP A 49 -7.72 -14.26 -11.09
C ASP A 49 -7.34 -13.94 -12.54
N THR A 50 -6.06 -13.69 -12.79
CA THR A 50 -5.54 -13.67 -14.16
C THR A 50 -4.97 -15.04 -14.49
N ASP A 51 -4.51 -15.23 -15.72
CA ASP A 51 -3.89 -16.50 -16.11
C ASP A 51 -2.66 -16.84 -15.24
N GLU A 52 -1.89 -15.81 -14.83
CA GLU A 52 -0.62 -15.99 -14.15
C GLU A 52 -0.63 -15.63 -12.65
N SER A 53 -1.63 -14.88 -12.16
CA SER A 53 -1.58 -14.31 -10.81
C SER A 53 -2.95 -14.23 -10.13
N TYR A 54 -2.91 -14.32 -8.81
CA TYR A 54 -4.00 -13.84 -7.96
C TYR A 54 -3.81 -12.34 -7.73
N VAL A 55 -4.86 -11.55 -7.98
CA VAL A 55 -4.81 -10.09 -7.90
C VAL A 55 -5.90 -9.60 -6.96
N PHE A 56 -5.53 -8.68 -6.08
CA PHE A 56 -6.44 -8.00 -5.17
C PHE A 56 -6.32 -6.49 -5.39
N SER A 57 -7.37 -5.86 -5.90
CA SER A 57 -7.40 -4.43 -6.21
C SER A 57 -8.24 -3.69 -5.19
N LEU A 58 -7.74 -2.58 -4.66
CA LEU A 58 -8.49 -1.73 -3.75
C LEU A 58 -9.79 -1.29 -4.42
N LYS A 59 -10.92 -1.38 -3.72
CA LYS A 59 -12.22 -1.00 -4.28
C LYS A 59 -12.26 0.49 -4.57
N ASP A 60 -12.57 0.84 -5.82
CA ASP A 60 -12.75 2.23 -6.24
C ASP A 60 -13.77 2.98 -5.37
N SER A 61 -14.85 2.31 -4.95
CA SER A 61 -15.87 2.92 -4.09
C SER A 61 -15.33 3.36 -2.73
N ILE A 62 -14.36 2.64 -2.16
CA ILE A 62 -13.71 3.01 -0.90
C ILE A 62 -12.65 4.09 -1.17
N PHE A 63 -11.79 3.85 -2.17
CA PHE A 63 -10.71 4.77 -2.51
C PHE A 63 -11.24 6.17 -2.86
N GLN A 64 -12.23 6.25 -3.75
CA GLN A 64 -12.79 7.52 -4.21
C GLN A 64 -13.56 8.25 -3.13
N ALA A 65 -14.26 7.52 -2.24
CA ALA A 65 -15.02 8.13 -1.15
C ALA A 65 -14.12 8.65 -0.02
N GLU A 66 -13.04 7.95 0.30
CA GLU A 66 -12.27 8.21 1.52
C GLU A 66 -10.92 8.88 1.30
N LEU A 67 -10.34 8.88 0.09
CA LEU A 67 -8.97 9.38 -0.12
C LEU A 67 -8.80 10.83 0.36
N ILE A 68 -9.59 11.78 -0.14
CA ILE A 68 -9.43 13.19 0.22
C ILE A 68 -9.63 13.43 1.73
N PRO A 69 -10.71 12.95 2.38
CA PRO A 69 -10.87 13.02 3.83
C PRO A 69 -9.70 12.40 4.62
N PHE A 70 -9.21 11.25 4.14
CA PHE A 70 -8.06 10.58 4.72
C PHE A 70 -6.81 11.45 4.63
N LEU A 71 -6.47 11.97 3.45
CA LEU A 71 -5.29 12.83 3.23
C LEU A 71 -5.34 14.10 4.08
N ARG A 72 -6.51 14.72 4.20
CA ARG A 72 -6.74 15.90 5.05
C ARG A 72 -6.48 15.61 6.54
N THR A 73 -6.62 14.35 6.97
CA THR A 73 -6.33 13.92 8.35
C THR A 73 -4.89 13.43 8.49
N PHE A 74 -4.37 12.69 7.50
CA PHE A 74 -3.06 12.05 7.51
C PHE A 74 -1.93 13.06 7.33
N TYR A 75 -1.99 13.93 6.32
CA TYR A 75 -0.86 14.80 5.99
C TYR A 75 -0.44 15.77 7.10
N PRO A 76 -1.35 16.42 7.86
CA PRO A 76 -0.95 17.28 8.97
C PRO A 76 -0.21 16.56 10.11
N LEU A 77 -0.33 15.23 10.21
CA LEU A 77 0.38 14.42 11.21
C LEU A 77 1.80 14.04 10.77
N VAL A 78 2.05 14.05 9.46
CA VAL A 78 3.34 13.65 8.86
C VAL A 78 4.17 14.88 8.51
N TYR A 79 3.56 15.88 7.89
CA TYR A 79 4.24 17.09 7.42
C TYR A 79 4.02 18.26 8.38
N ASP A 80 5.10 18.94 8.74
CA ASP A 80 5.08 20.09 9.66
C ASP A 80 4.46 21.36 9.04
N LYS A 81 4.43 21.45 7.71
CA LYS A 81 3.92 22.62 6.97
C LYS A 81 2.96 22.23 5.85
N PRO A 82 1.84 22.97 5.68
CA PRO A 82 0.88 22.73 4.60
C PRO A 82 1.46 22.79 3.19
N ILE A 83 2.53 23.57 2.97
CA ILE A 83 3.14 23.73 1.64
C ILE A 83 3.60 22.41 1.00
N TYR A 84 3.84 21.37 1.81
CA TYR A 84 4.25 20.05 1.33
C TYR A 84 3.09 19.21 0.77
N TYR A 85 1.84 19.57 1.05
CA TYR A 85 0.69 18.73 0.69
C TYR A 85 -0.59 19.47 0.27
N SER A 86 -0.71 20.78 0.50
CA SER A 86 -1.93 21.54 0.21
C SER A 86 -2.30 21.47 -1.28
N ASN A 87 -1.30 21.66 -2.14
CA ASN A 87 -1.48 21.62 -3.60
C ASN A 87 -1.96 20.25 -4.08
N ILE A 88 -1.55 19.16 -3.42
CA ILE A 88 -1.98 17.80 -3.74
C ILE A 88 -3.49 17.67 -3.51
N VAL A 89 -3.96 18.09 -2.33
CA VAL A 89 -5.37 17.99 -1.97
C VAL A 89 -6.22 18.88 -2.89
N GLU A 90 -5.81 20.12 -3.13
CA GLU A 90 -6.49 21.05 -4.06
C GLU A 90 -6.55 20.47 -5.48
N LYS A 91 -5.47 19.85 -5.94
CA LYS A 91 -5.41 19.24 -7.27
C LYS A 91 -6.35 18.04 -7.37
N LEU A 92 -6.39 17.18 -6.36
CA LEU A 92 -7.29 16.02 -6.32
C LEU A 92 -8.76 16.44 -6.29
N GLU A 93 -9.10 17.51 -5.58
CA GLU A 93 -10.47 18.05 -5.54
C GLU A 93 -10.91 18.63 -6.90
N ALA A 94 -9.97 19.14 -7.69
CA ALA A 94 -10.24 19.64 -9.04
C ALA A 94 -10.27 18.53 -10.11
N LEU A 95 -9.80 17.33 -9.81
CA LEU A 95 -9.74 16.20 -10.74
C LEU A 95 -10.91 15.23 -10.51
N PRO A 96 -11.47 14.63 -11.57
CA PRO A 96 -12.37 13.49 -11.43
C PRO A 96 -11.69 12.36 -10.65
N PRO A 97 -12.38 11.67 -9.72
CA PRO A 97 -11.78 10.59 -8.93
C PRO A 97 -11.18 9.44 -9.76
N SER A 98 -11.72 9.21 -10.95
CA SER A 98 -11.18 8.22 -11.91
C SER A 98 -9.78 8.56 -12.44
N GLU A 99 -9.34 9.82 -12.33
CA GLU A 99 -8.05 10.30 -12.83
C GLU A 99 -6.96 10.39 -11.75
N TRP A 100 -7.27 10.15 -10.49
CA TRP A 100 -6.31 10.32 -9.40
C TRP A 100 -5.10 9.39 -9.51
N LEU A 101 -5.33 8.11 -9.86
CA LEU A 101 -4.24 7.14 -10.00
C LEU A 101 -3.39 7.39 -11.24
N SER A 102 -3.99 7.80 -12.37
CA SER A 102 -3.23 8.15 -13.57
C SER A 102 -2.41 9.43 -13.38
N TRP A 103 -2.94 10.39 -12.62
CA TRP A 103 -2.18 11.56 -12.19
C TRP A 103 -0.98 11.16 -11.33
N ALA A 104 -1.17 10.27 -10.34
CA ALA A 104 -0.08 9.75 -9.50
C ALA A 104 1.00 8.97 -10.28
N GLU A 105 0.62 8.27 -11.36
CA GLU A 105 1.58 7.57 -12.24
C GLU A 105 2.54 8.54 -12.95
N GLY A 106 2.10 9.76 -13.22
CA GLY A 106 2.94 10.83 -13.78
C GLY A 106 4.01 11.36 -12.82
N LYS A 107 4.03 10.88 -11.56
CA LYS A 107 4.93 11.31 -10.49
C LYS A 107 4.99 12.85 -10.29
N PRO A 108 3.83 13.51 -10.17
CA PRO A 108 3.76 14.97 -10.14
C PRO A 108 4.28 15.54 -8.82
N GLU A 109 4.11 14.81 -7.73
CA GLU A 109 4.34 15.28 -6.36
C GLU A 109 5.00 14.15 -5.55
N GLU A 110 6.05 14.48 -4.77
CA GLU A 110 6.80 13.48 -4.01
C GLU A 110 5.90 12.74 -3.01
N ALA A 111 5.00 13.48 -2.35
CA ALA A 111 4.04 12.97 -1.37
C ALA A 111 2.76 12.38 -1.99
N PHE A 112 2.69 12.24 -3.32
CA PHE A 112 1.56 11.62 -4.03
C PHE A 112 1.96 11.10 -5.41
N GLN A 113 2.51 9.88 -5.45
CA GLN A 113 2.94 9.23 -6.70
C GLN A 113 2.92 7.70 -6.59
N ILE A 114 2.87 7.00 -7.73
CA ILE A 114 3.07 5.54 -7.72
C ILE A 114 4.55 5.21 -7.53
N ASP A 115 4.84 4.42 -6.51
CA ASP A 115 6.19 3.97 -6.19
C ASP A 115 6.53 2.67 -6.93
N PRO A 116 7.58 2.66 -7.78
CA PRO A 116 7.98 1.47 -8.53
C PRO A 116 9.00 0.57 -7.80
N TYR A 117 9.54 0.94 -6.64
CA TYR A 117 10.67 0.23 -6.03
C TYR A 117 10.31 -0.59 -4.79
N GLY A 118 9.36 -0.14 -3.98
CA GLY A 118 8.90 -0.87 -2.80
C GLY A 118 7.93 -2.01 -3.11
N THR A 119 8.28 -2.92 -4.02
CA THR A 119 7.28 -3.78 -4.66
C THR A 119 6.94 -5.05 -3.90
N ASP A 120 7.86 -5.72 -3.21
CA ASP A 120 7.60 -7.10 -2.76
C ASP A 120 7.76 -7.29 -1.25
N ASP A 121 6.81 -7.99 -0.64
CA ASP A 121 6.97 -8.67 0.65
C ASP A 121 6.94 -10.19 0.42
N TYR A 122 7.49 -10.98 1.35
CA TYR A 122 7.59 -12.43 1.18
C TYR A 122 6.74 -13.19 2.20
N LEU A 123 5.94 -14.14 1.72
CA LEU A 123 5.13 -15.02 2.55
C LEU A 123 5.77 -16.42 2.60
N ASP A 124 6.08 -16.90 3.80
CA ASP A 124 6.70 -18.21 3.99
C ASP A 124 5.61 -19.26 4.18
N SER A 125 5.55 -20.26 3.32
CA SER A 125 4.63 -21.39 3.43
C SER A 125 5.24 -22.65 2.83
N ASN A 126 5.14 -23.78 3.54
CA ASN A 126 5.64 -25.08 3.08
C ASN A 126 7.09 -25.05 2.55
N HIS A 127 8.00 -24.39 3.27
CA HIS A 127 9.41 -24.21 2.89
C HIS A 127 9.62 -23.49 1.53
N SER A 128 8.60 -22.80 1.04
CA SER A 128 8.65 -21.94 -0.13
C SER A 128 8.33 -20.51 0.27
N GLU A 129 9.02 -19.57 -0.36
CA GLU A 129 8.71 -18.15 -0.27
C GLU A 129 7.79 -17.78 -1.43
N VAL A 130 6.64 -17.21 -1.12
CA VAL A 130 5.70 -16.66 -2.10
C VAL A 130 5.86 -15.15 -2.12
N PRO A 131 6.40 -14.57 -3.21
CA PRO A 131 6.45 -13.12 -3.36
C PRO A 131 5.05 -12.54 -3.46
N VAL A 132 4.77 -11.55 -2.64
CA VAL A 132 3.55 -10.75 -2.65
C VAL A 132 3.93 -9.36 -3.12
N SER A 133 3.57 -9.05 -4.36
CA SER A 133 3.85 -7.78 -5.01
C SER A 133 2.78 -6.75 -4.70
N TYR A 134 3.19 -5.49 -4.59
CA TYR A 134 2.38 -4.34 -4.25
C TYR A 134 2.58 -3.24 -5.28
N ARG A 135 1.47 -2.63 -5.68
CA ARG A 135 1.47 -1.30 -6.33
C ARG A 135 1.03 -0.28 -5.28
N SER A 136 1.97 0.52 -4.80
CA SER A 136 1.74 1.47 -3.73
C SER A 136 1.62 2.90 -4.26
N LEU A 137 0.58 3.61 -3.83
CA LEU A 137 0.49 5.06 -3.92
C LEU A 137 1.24 5.64 -2.73
N LEU A 138 2.40 6.23 -2.98
CA LEU A 138 3.27 6.87 -2.00
C LEU A 138 2.57 8.09 -1.40
N LEU A 139 2.55 8.18 -0.07
CA LEU A 139 2.03 9.32 0.68
C LEU A 139 3.11 10.07 1.45
N SER A 140 4.19 9.39 1.82
CA SER A 140 5.36 9.99 2.45
C SER A 140 6.57 9.11 2.24
N MET A 141 7.72 9.74 2.09
CA MET A 141 9.01 9.08 1.96
C MET A 141 10.05 9.88 2.74
N GLU A 142 10.63 9.28 3.78
CA GLU A 142 11.55 9.97 4.67
C GLU A 142 12.74 9.10 5.09
N GLY A 143 13.84 9.81 5.37
CA GLY A 143 15.04 9.26 6.00
C GLY A 143 15.88 8.39 5.07
N LYS A 144 17.21 8.43 5.24
CA LYS A 144 18.05 7.37 4.69
C LYS A 144 18.07 6.24 5.70
N ILE A 145 17.48 5.11 5.35
CA ILE A 145 17.52 3.92 6.18
C ILE A 145 18.86 3.21 5.93
N VAL A 146 19.61 2.99 7.01
CA VAL A 146 20.66 1.97 7.09
C VAL A 146 20.13 0.91 8.04
N MET A 147 19.37 -0.06 7.53
CA MET A 147 18.83 -1.14 8.35
C MET A 147 19.18 -2.49 7.73
N GLU A 148 19.89 -3.29 8.50
CA GLU A 148 19.88 -4.73 8.35
C GLU A 148 18.71 -5.29 9.17
N THR A 149 17.67 -5.70 8.45
CA THR A 149 16.83 -6.85 8.82
C THR A 149 16.05 -6.76 10.13
N PHE A 150 15.02 -5.89 10.24
CA PHE A 150 13.92 -6.14 11.19
C PHE A 150 12.57 -5.58 10.68
N GLY A 151 11.83 -6.39 9.90
CA GLY A 151 10.46 -6.03 9.44
C GLY A 151 9.38 -6.03 10.55
N ARG A 152 9.71 -6.51 11.76
CA ARG A 152 8.77 -6.62 12.89
C ARG A 152 8.29 -5.24 13.36
N GLN A 153 9.16 -4.24 13.39
CA GLN A 153 8.83 -2.87 13.76
C GLN A 153 7.82 -2.26 12.76
N PHE A 154 7.99 -2.54 11.46
CA PHE A 154 7.05 -2.08 10.44
C PHE A 154 5.66 -2.68 10.64
N SER A 155 5.57 -3.92 11.14
CA SER A 155 4.27 -4.53 11.49
C SER A 155 3.58 -3.77 12.62
N LEU A 156 4.32 -3.39 13.68
CA LEU A 156 3.79 -2.58 14.78
C LEU A 156 3.37 -1.19 14.31
N PHE A 157 4.21 -0.52 13.51
CA PHE A 157 3.88 0.81 12.97
C PHE A 157 2.67 0.76 12.06
N LYS A 158 2.58 -0.24 11.17
CA LYS A 158 1.39 -0.47 10.35
C LYS A 158 0.16 -0.67 11.20
N TYR A 159 0.22 -1.54 12.22
CA TYR A 159 -0.89 -1.76 13.14
C TYR A 159 -1.34 -0.45 13.81
N ALA A 160 -0.40 0.32 14.37
CA ALA A 160 -0.70 1.57 15.04
C ALA A 160 -1.34 2.58 14.07
N MET A 161 -0.82 2.74 12.85
CA MET A 161 -1.41 3.63 11.85
C MET A 161 -2.83 3.22 11.46
N ILE A 162 -3.08 1.93 11.22
CA ILE A 162 -4.44 1.43 10.92
C ILE A 162 -5.39 1.80 12.07
N ARG A 163 -4.98 1.63 13.33
CA ARG A 163 -5.81 2.01 14.49
C ARG A 163 -6.02 3.52 14.61
N THR A 164 -5.02 4.34 14.31
CA THR A 164 -5.12 5.81 14.34
C THR A 164 -6.15 6.34 13.33
N PHE A 165 -6.33 5.64 12.20
CA PHE A 165 -7.23 6.04 11.14
C PHE A 165 -8.42 5.07 10.97
N GLU A 166 -8.83 4.38 12.05
CA GLU A 166 -9.85 3.33 12.00
C GLU A 166 -11.24 3.82 11.56
N GLN A 167 -11.49 5.14 11.59
CA GLN A 167 -12.68 5.77 11.02
C GLN A 167 -12.73 5.70 9.48
N PHE A 168 -11.61 5.41 8.82
CA PHE A 168 -11.51 5.22 7.37
C PHE A 168 -11.24 3.75 7.06
N SER A 169 -12.09 3.12 6.24
CA SER A 169 -11.84 1.78 5.72
C SER A 169 -10.54 1.72 4.91
N LEU A 170 -10.19 2.82 4.23
CA LEU A 170 -8.98 3.02 3.47
C LEU A 170 -7.70 2.87 4.31
N SER A 171 -7.77 3.11 5.61
CA SER A 171 -6.62 2.89 6.52
C SER A 171 -6.08 1.45 6.43
N GLY A 172 -6.93 0.47 6.15
CA GLY A 172 -6.55 -0.91 5.93
C GLY A 172 -5.62 -1.14 4.73
N ALA A 173 -5.56 -0.19 3.79
CA ALA A 173 -4.63 -0.21 2.67
C ALA A 173 -3.25 0.38 3.01
N LEU A 174 -3.06 0.95 4.20
CA LEU A 174 -1.77 1.51 4.60
C LEU A 174 -0.67 0.46 4.61
N ARG A 175 0.49 0.84 4.09
CA ARG A 175 1.72 0.05 4.11
C ARG A 175 2.88 0.92 4.57
N VAL A 176 3.72 0.35 5.41
CA VAL A 176 5.04 0.88 5.77
C VAL A 176 6.08 -0.01 5.11
N TYR A 177 6.98 0.55 4.34
CA TYR A 177 7.91 -0.23 3.54
C TYR A 177 9.19 0.54 3.20
N VAL A 178 10.18 -0.17 2.69
CA VAL A 178 11.45 0.43 2.23
C VAL A 178 11.42 0.59 0.72
N THR A 179 11.90 1.72 0.22
CA THR A 179 11.94 2.06 -1.21
C THR A 179 13.24 2.81 -1.55
N GLY A 180 13.65 2.88 -2.83
CA GLY A 180 14.81 3.66 -3.31
C GLY A 180 15.96 2.87 -3.95
#